data_AF-A0A934HK94-F1
#
_entry.id   AF-A0A934HK94-F1
#
_cell.length_a   1.000
_cell.length_b   1.000
_cell.length_c   1.000
_cell.angle_alpha   90.00
_cell.angle_beta   90.00
_cell.angle_gamma   90.00
#
_symmetry.space_group_name_H-M   'P 1'
#
loop_
_entity.id
_entity.type
_entity.pdbx_description
1 polymer ?
#
loop_
_entity_poly.entity_id
_entity_poly.type
_entity_poly.pdbx_seq_one_letter_code
_entity_poly.pdbx_strand_id
1 'polypeptide(L)'
;MIELDGLNSLHRATRAHFSQVGIRSVEQVAALTVEELCCFKHIGKVTAPAIHAQARAYLENCPVIFGPLPGMCGDPVWYFDIETSPHTGRVWSIGWGRNRDDMQVVVLDEHRRRNETLPLPDGRAVILASDGDEVWRVFADAVCADDQPVLHWTGFDAGVMRSTAPADVIERVDARLHDFHGSFKRAVQIPARGTSLKTVAAYFGFQWAAYTDWFMAWSDYRAWISSGNTAHLARACSYQLDDVRAMIVVAAWVAEQR
;
A
#
# COMPACT_ATOMS: atom_id res chain seq x y z
N MET A 1 13.34 -21.32 18.31
CA MET A 1 14.19 -20.13 18.43
C MET A 1 14.09 -19.38 17.13
N ILE A 2 13.54 -18.17 17.15
CA ILE A 2 13.39 -17.38 15.93
C ILE A 2 14.70 -16.61 15.72
N GLU A 3 15.34 -16.81 14.57
CA GLU A 3 16.57 -16.10 14.23
C GLU A 3 16.31 -14.61 13.97
N LEU A 4 17.33 -13.78 14.19
CA LEU A 4 17.26 -12.32 14.00
C LEU A 4 16.91 -11.89 12.56
N ASP A 5 16.99 -12.80 11.59
CA ASP A 5 16.62 -12.57 10.20
C ASP A 5 15.13 -12.27 10.00
N GLY A 6 14.28 -12.58 10.99
CA GLY A 6 12.88 -12.16 11.02
C GLY A 6 12.70 -10.65 11.24
N LEU A 7 13.63 -9.98 11.92
CA LEU A 7 13.50 -8.55 12.27
C LEU A 7 13.80 -7.65 11.07
N ASN A 8 12.82 -6.82 10.74
CA ASN A 8 12.87 -5.82 9.67
C ASN A 8 13.87 -4.72 10.05
N SER A 9 14.51 -4.13 9.04
CA SER A 9 15.31 -2.90 9.20
C SER A 9 16.52 -2.99 10.14
N LEU A 10 16.90 -4.20 10.59
CA LEU A 10 18.07 -4.40 11.42
C LEU A 10 19.34 -4.24 10.57
N HIS A 11 20.02 -3.10 10.75
CA HIS A 11 21.21 -2.74 9.99
C HIS A 11 22.31 -3.78 10.17
N ARG A 12 23.11 -4.04 9.12
CA ARG A 12 24.18 -5.06 9.14
C ARG A 12 25.15 -4.86 10.31
N ALA A 13 25.53 -3.62 10.59
CA ALA A 13 26.42 -3.30 11.71
C ALA A 13 25.77 -3.57 13.08
N THR A 14 24.46 -3.37 13.21
CA THR A 14 23.73 -3.70 14.44
C THR A 14 23.66 -5.21 14.64
N ARG A 15 23.41 -6.00 13.59
CA ARG A 15 23.46 -7.47 13.64
C ARG A 15 24.83 -8.00 14.06
N ALA A 16 25.90 -7.40 13.52
CA ALA A 16 27.26 -7.74 13.91
C ALA A 16 27.52 -7.43 15.39
N HIS A 17 27.05 -6.28 15.88
CA HIS A 17 27.20 -5.91 17.28
C HIS A 17 26.39 -6.82 18.22
N PHE A 18 25.14 -7.14 17.87
CA PHE A 18 24.32 -8.15 18.58
C PHE A 18 25.07 -9.48 18.70
N SER A 19 25.64 -9.96 17.58
CA SER A 19 26.41 -11.21 17.56
C SER A 19 27.64 -11.18 18.47
N GLN A 20 28.33 -10.03 18.54
CA GLN A 20 29.51 -9.83 19.40
C GLN A 20 29.16 -9.88 20.90
N VAL A 21 27.97 -9.38 21.28
CA VAL A 21 27.51 -9.40 22.68
C VAL A 21 26.64 -10.61 23.02
N GLY A 22 26.51 -11.58 22.12
CA GLY A 22 25.78 -12.83 22.36
C GLY A 22 24.27 -12.80 22.12
N ILE A 23 23.72 -11.73 21.55
CA ILE A 23 22.32 -11.64 21.11
C ILE A 23 22.20 -12.29 19.73
N ARG A 24 21.45 -13.38 19.64
CA ARG A 24 21.33 -14.23 18.45
C ARG A 24 19.90 -14.61 18.08
N SER A 25 18.92 -14.23 18.90
CA SER A 25 17.54 -14.64 18.73
C SER A 25 16.57 -13.48 19.00
N VAL A 26 15.38 -13.58 18.43
CA VAL A 26 14.30 -12.62 18.66
C VAL A 26 13.88 -12.62 20.12
N GLU A 27 13.89 -13.78 20.77
CA GLU A 27 13.66 -13.97 22.21
C GLU A 27 14.56 -13.07 23.05
N GLN A 28 15.86 -13.04 22.72
CA GLN A 28 16.82 -12.19 23.43
C GLN A 28 16.61 -10.71 23.14
N VAL A 29 16.18 -10.34 21.93
CA VAL A 29 15.87 -8.94 21.61
C VAL A 29 14.63 -8.45 22.36
N ALA A 30 13.58 -9.27 22.44
CA ALA A 30 12.37 -8.93 23.20
C ALA A 30 12.58 -8.93 24.73
N ALA A 31 13.64 -9.58 25.22
CA ALA A 31 14.01 -9.54 26.62
C ALA A 31 14.73 -8.24 27.03
N LEU A 32 15.21 -7.45 26.06
CA LEU A 32 15.83 -6.14 26.31
C LEU A 32 14.76 -5.06 26.43
N THR A 33 15.02 -4.08 27.28
CA THR A 33 14.27 -2.83 27.31
C THR A 33 14.56 -1.95 26.08
N VAL A 34 13.67 -0.99 25.82
CA VAL A 34 13.86 0.00 24.75
C VAL A 34 15.12 0.85 25.00
N GLU A 35 15.40 1.16 26.27
CA GLU A 35 16.59 1.91 26.70
C GLU A 35 17.88 1.13 26.45
N GLU A 36 17.90 -0.17 26.77
CA GLU A 36 19.04 -1.05 26.46
C GLU A 36 19.26 -1.19 24.95
N LEU A 37 18.18 -1.29 24.17
CA LEU A 37 18.26 -1.33 22.71
C LEU A 37 18.88 -0.04 22.14
N CYS A 38 18.65 1.13 22.75
CA CYS A 38 19.25 2.38 22.33
C CYS A 38 20.79 2.43 22.52
N CYS A 39 21.37 1.54 23.34
CA CYS A 39 22.82 1.45 23.51
C CYS A 39 23.52 0.82 22.30
N PHE A 40 22.78 0.22 21.37
CA PHE A 40 23.35 -0.43 20.19
C PHE A 40 23.50 0.54 19.02
N LYS A 41 24.64 0.44 18.32
CA LYS A 41 24.92 1.24 17.13
C LYS A 41 23.77 1.16 16.12
N HIS A 42 23.33 2.32 15.63
CA HIS A 42 22.21 2.51 14.69
C HIS A 42 20.80 2.20 15.23
N ILE A 43 20.69 1.89 16.53
CA ILE A 43 19.39 1.86 17.22
C ILE A 43 19.29 3.12 18.06
N GLY A 44 18.32 3.98 17.72
CA GLY A 44 18.04 5.21 18.46
C GLY A 44 16.64 5.18 19.06
N LYS A 45 16.28 6.26 19.75
CA LYS A 45 14.97 6.42 20.41
C LYS A 45 13.76 6.22 19.47
N VAL A 46 13.94 6.42 18.17
CA VAL A 46 12.90 6.23 17.15
C VAL A 46 12.80 4.77 16.71
N THR A 47 13.93 4.08 16.55
CA THR A 47 13.98 2.71 16.00
C THR A 47 13.88 1.62 17.07
N ALA A 48 14.34 1.89 18.30
CA ALA A 48 14.29 0.93 19.40
C ALA A 48 12.86 0.43 19.72
N PRO A 49 11.84 1.30 19.85
CA PRO A 49 10.46 0.83 20.10
C PRO A 49 9.95 -0.09 18.99
N ALA A 50 10.24 0.23 17.73
CA ALA A 50 9.81 -0.58 16.58
C ALA A 50 10.49 -1.95 16.55
N ILE A 51 11.82 -2.02 16.79
CA ILE A 51 12.56 -3.29 16.84
C ILE A 51 12.05 -4.16 17.99
N HIS A 52 11.86 -3.57 19.17
CA HIS A 52 11.32 -4.27 20.34
C HIS A 52 9.90 -4.79 20.09
N ALA A 53 9.01 -3.94 19.56
CA ALA A 53 7.64 -4.31 19.23
C ALA A 53 7.58 -5.42 18.17
N GLN A 54 8.47 -5.40 17.19
CA GLN A 54 8.53 -6.45 16.18
C GLN A 54 9.01 -7.78 16.78
N ALA A 55 10.00 -7.73 17.68
CA ALA A 55 10.45 -8.93 18.36
C ALA A 55 9.32 -9.55 19.19
N ARG A 56 8.58 -8.73 19.94
CA ARG A 56 7.38 -9.17 20.66
C ARG A 56 6.30 -9.73 19.73
N ALA A 57 6.02 -9.06 18.62
CA ALA A 57 5.03 -9.52 17.66
C ALA A 57 5.32 -10.94 17.18
N TYR A 58 6.58 -11.26 16.85
CA TYR A 58 7.00 -12.62 16.47
C TYR A 58 6.86 -13.66 17.58
N LEU A 59 7.14 -13.30 18.84
CA LEU A 59 7.05 -14.23 19.96
C LEU A 59 5.59 -14.51 20.36
N GLU A 60 4.77 -13.47 20.37
CA GLU A 60 3.36 -13.53 20.75
C GLU A 60 2.47 -13.96 19.58
N ASN A 61 3.03 -13.97 18.36
CA ASN A 61 2.34 -14.22 17.10
C ASN A 61 1.08 -13.35 16.94
N CYS A 62 1.18 -12.08 17.32
CA CYS A 62 0.09 -11.10 17.26
C CYS A 62 0.63 -9.70 16.93
N PRO A 63 -0.22 -8.76 16.48
CA PRO A 63 0.21 -7.38 16.26
C PRO A 63 0.56 -6.70 17.59
N VAL A 64 1.61 -5.89 17.57
CA VAL A 64 2.00 -5.05 18.71
C VAL A 64 1.84 -3.60 18.33
N ILE A 65 0.95 -2.90 19.03
CA ILE A 65 0.79 -1.46 18.95
C ILE A 65 1.80 -0.82 19.90
N PHE A 66 2.70 -0.01 19.35
CA PHE A 66 3.81 0.61 20.09
C PHE A 66 3.89 2.12 19.90
N GLY A 67 3.01 2.69 19.07
CA GLY A 67 2.89 4.12 18.83
C GLY A 67 1.43 4.51 18.59
N PRO A 68 1.17 5.83 18.46
CA PRO A 68 -0.19 6.32 18.25
C PRO A 68 -0.74 5.85 16.90
N LEU A 69 -1.93 5.25 16.92
CA LEU A 69 -2.61 4.83 15.69
C LEU A 69 -3.02 6.06 14.85
N PRO A 70 -2.99 5.95 13.51
CA PRO A 70 -3.42 7.03 12.64
C PRO A 70 -4.89 7.37 12.86
N GLY A 71 -5.17 8.61 13.28
CA GLY A 71 -6.51 9.09 13.63
C GLY A 71 -7.51 9.16 12.47
N MET A 72 -7.07 9.06 11.21
CA MET A 72 -7.95 9.03 10.04
C MET A 72 -8.62 7.66 9.83
N CYS A 73 -8.11 6.59 10.45
CA CYS A 73 -8.72 5.28 10.35
C CYS A 73 -9.97 5.25 11.22
N GLY A 74 -11.15 5.18 10.61
CA GLY A 74 -12.46 5.25 11.27
C GLY A 74 -13.32 6.46 10.84
N ASP A 75 -12.69 7.45 10.18
CA ASP A 75 -13.40 8.56 9.55
C ASP A 75 -13.68 8.25 8.05
N PRO A 76 -14.59 9.00 7.40
CA PRO A 76 -14.73 8.92 5.95
C PRO A 76 -13.42 9.27 5.26
N VAL A 77 -12.87 8.34 4.49
CA VAL A 77 -11.63 8.54 3.71
C VAL A 77 -11.77 7.92 2.34
N TRP A 78 -10.92 8.36 1.42
CA TRP A 78 -10.68 7.69 0.15
C TRP A 78 -9.44 6.81 0.25
N TYR A 79 -9.46 5.68 -0.44
CA TYR A 79 -8.30 4.82 -0.66
C TYR A 79 -8.00 4.82 -2.15
N PHE A 80 -6.73 4.91 -2.54
CA PHE A 80 -6.36 4.76 -3.95
C PHE A 80 -4.99 4.12 -4.12
N ASP A 81 -4.86 3.44 -5.25
CA ASP A 81 -3.64 2.81 -5.72
C ASP A 81 -3.48 3.09 -7.21
N ILE A 82 -2.24 3.05 -7.71
CA ILE A 82 -1.92 3.34 -9.11
C ILE A 82 -1.13 2.19 -9.72
N GLU A 83 -1.23 2.10 -11.03
CA GLU A 83 -0.40 1.21 -11.80
C GLU A 83 0.33 1.92 -12.93
N THR A 84 1.64 1.67 -13.02
CA THR A 84 2.54 2.38 -13.93
C THR A 84 3.11 1.48 -15.01
N SER A 85 3.56 2.05 -16.12
CA SER A 85 4.24 1.32 -17.19
C SER A 85 5.70 1.07 -16.81
N PRO A 86 6.25 -0.15 -16.98
CA PRO A 86 7.67 -0.44 -16.70
C PRO A 86 8.62 0.40 -17.55
N HIS A 87 8.16 0.87 -18.71
CA HIS A 87 9.02 1.50 -19.72
C HIS A 87 9.04 3.02 -19.56
N THR A 88 7.91 3.61 -19.17
CA THR A 88 7.73 5.07 -19.17
C THR A 88 7.51 5.64 -17.77
N GLY A 89 7.20 4.80 -16.78
CA GLY A 89 6.79 5.24 -15.44
C GLY A 89 5.45 5.98 -15.40
N ARG A 90 4.77 6.11 -16.54
CA ARG A 90 3.44 6.75 -16.63
C ARG A 90 2.37 5.81 -16.11
N VAL A 91 1.35 6.40 -15.49
CA VAL A 91 0.17 5.67 -15.01
C VAL A 91 -0.64 5.14 -16.20
N TRP A 92 -1.04 3.88 -16.13
CA TRP A 92 -2.02 3.27 -17.04
C TRP A 92 -3.31 2.86 -16.33
N SER A 93 -3.33 2.82 -14.99
CA SER A 93 -4.56 2.55 -14.22
C SER A 93 -4.51 3.23 -12.86
N ILE A 94 -5.66 3.67 -12.37
CA ILE A 94 -5.87 4.13 -10.99
C ILE A 94 -7.13 3.45 -10.47
N GLY A 95 -7.03 2.80 -9.31
CA GLY A 95 -8.19 2.30 -8.57
C GLY A 95 -8.44 3.16 -7.34
N TRP A 96 -9.70 3.41 -7.00
CA TRP A 96 -10.06 4.11 -5.77
C TRP A 96 -11.41 3.66 -5.21
N GLY A 97 -11.66 3.97 -3.94
CA GLY A 97 -12.95 3.76 -3.30
C GLY A 97 -12.99 4.22 -1.86
N ARG A 98 -14.17 4.20 -1.25
CA ARG A 98 -14.37 4.51 0.18
C ARG A 98 -14.54 3.27 1.04
N ASN A 99 -15.06 2.22 0.44
CA ASN A 99 -15.33 0.95 1.09
C ASN A 99 -15.20 -0.17 0.05
N ARG A 100 -15.39 -1.42 0.47
CA ARG A 100 -15.16 -2.59 -0.39
C ARG A 100 -16.21 -2.77 -1.50
N ASP A 101 -17.35 -2.09 -1.40
CA ASP A 101 -18.50 -2.23 -2.28
C ASP A 101 -18.62 -1.05 -3.28
N ASP A 102 -18.06 0.11 -2.92
CA ASP A 102 -18.01 1.32 -3.74
C ASP A 102 -16.58 1.62 -4.16
N MET A 103 -16.16 1.01 -5.27
CA MET A 103 -14.86 1.24 -5.87
C MET A 103 -14.98 1.42 -7.38
N GLN A 104 -14.06 2.20 -7.89
CA GLN A 104 -13.98 2.56 -9.30
C GLN A 104 -12.54 2.39 -9.76
N VAL A 105 -12.40 2.22 -11.08
CA VAL A 105 -11.10 2.10 -11.73
C VAL A 105 -11.15 2.83 -13.06
N VAL A 106 -10.11 3.60 -13.33
CA VAL A 106 -9.86 4.20 -14.64
C VAL A 106 -8.64 3.54 -15.27
N VAL A 107 -8.73 3.21 -16.55
CA VAL A 107 -7.67 2.57 -17.33
C VAL A 107 -7.40 3.37 -18.59
N LEU A 108 -6.13 3.53 -18.93
CA LEU A 108 -5.67 4.19 -20.14
C LEU A 108 -5.97 3.34 -21.39
N ASP A 109 -6.57 3.96 -22.40
CA ASP A 109 -6.71 3.41 -23.75
C ASP A 109 -6.35 4.48 -24.78
N GLU A 110 -5.07 4.54 -25.17
CA GLU A 110 -4.55 5.53 -26.12
C GLU A 110 -5.14 5.39 -27.54
N HIS A 111 -5.84 4.29 -27.84
CA HIS A 111 -6.51 4.12 -29.13
C HIS A 111 -7.87 4.82 -29.20
N ARG A 112 -8.37 5.34 -28.07
CA ARG A 112 -9.66 6.02 -27.99
C ARG A 112 -9.54 7.53 -28.09
N ARG A 113 -10.63 8.15 -28.54
CA ARG A 113 -10.74 9.61 -28.72
C ARG A 113 -11.46 10.32 -27.59
N ARG A 114 -12.16 9.59 -26.71
CA ARG A 114 -12.99 10.12 -25.63
C ARG A 114 -13.07 9.12 -24.49
N ASN A 115 -13.32 9.63 -23.30
CA ASN A 115 -13.56 8.82 -22.12
C ASN A 115 -14.91 8.10 -22.26
N GLU A 116 -14.96 6.83 -21.85
CA GLU A 116 -16.18 6.03 -21.88
C GLU A 116 -16.20 5.02 -20.74
N THR A 117 -17.38 4.50 -20.44
CA THR A 117 -17.53 3.40 -19.49
C THR A 117 -17.68 2.09 -20.25
N LEU A 118 -16.81 1.12 -19.98
CA LEU A 118 -16.83 -0.20 -20.58
C LEU A 118 -17.33 -1.24 -19.57
N PRO A 119 -18.43 -1.97 -19.85
CA PRO A 119 -18.82 -3.12 -19.02
C PRO A 119 -17.82 -4.28 -19.19
N LEU A 120 -17.48 -4.92 -18.08
CA LEU A 120 -16.60 -6.08 -18.00
C LEU A 120 -17.41 -7.38 -17.90
N PRO A 121 -16.85 -8.53 -18.30
CA PRO A 121 -17.53 -9.83 -18.23
C PRO A 121 -17.98 -10.27 -16.83
N ASP A 122 -17.40 -9.70 -15.77
CA ASP A 122 -17.73 -9.99 -14.37
C ASP A 122 -18.78 -9.03 -13.77
N GLY A 123 -19.42 -8.22 -14.61
CA GLY A 123 -20.48 -7.29 -14.21
C GLY A 123 -19.99 -5.94 -13.69
N ARG A 124 -18.68 -5.75 -13.53
CA ARG A 124 -18.11 -4.42 -13.22
C ARG A 124 -18.12 -3.52 -14.44
N ALA A 125 -17.94 -2.23 -14.20
CA ALA A 125 -17.70 -1.24 -15.22
C ALA A 125 -16.35 -0.55 -14.96
N VAL A 126 -15.59 -0.27 -16.02
CA VAL A 126 -14.32 0.46 -15.95
C VAL A 126 -14.43 1.73 -16.76
N ILE A 127 -13.83 2.81 -16.26
CA ILE A 127 -13.70 4.06 -17.00
C ILE A 127 -12.47 3.94 -17.89
N LEU A 128 -12.62 4.17 -19.18
CA LEU A 128 -11.52 4.26 -20.12
C LEU A 128 -11.18 5.73 -20.32
N ALA A 129 -9.90 6.08 -20.20
CA ALA A 129 -9.39 7.43 -20.46
C ALA A 129 -8.50 7.43 -21.71
N SER A 130 -8.58 8.49 -22.51
CA SER A 130 -7.84 8.55 -23.79
C SER A 130 -6.35 8.86 -23.65
N ASP A 131 -5.93 9.45 -22.54
CA ASP A 131 -4.53 9.76 -22.25
C ASP A 131 -4.28 9.78 -20.73
N GLY A 132 -3.00 9.88 -20.34
CA GLY A 132 -2.59 9.84 -18.94
C GLY A 132 -3.06 11.05 -18.11
N ASP A 133 -3.27 12.22 -18.73
CA ASP A 133 -3.80 13.39 -18.01
C ASP A 133 -5.26 13.15 -17.66
N GLU A 134 -6.03 12.56 -18.58
CA GLU A 134 -7.43 12.19 -18.36
C GLU A 134 -7.58 11.09 -17.31
N VAL A 135 -6.66 10.12 -17.23
CA VAL A 135 -6.62 9.14 -16.13
C VAL A 135 -6.57 9.87 -14.78
N TRP A 136 -5.68 10.86 -14.64
CA TRP A 136 -5.55 11.65 -13.42
C TRP A 136 -6.77 12.55 -13.15
N ARG A 137 -7.33 13.20 -14.17
CA ARG A 137 -8.52 14.06 -14.01
C ARG A 137 -9.75 13.27 -13.59
N VAL A 138 -9.98 12.09 -14.17
CA VAL A 138 -11.09 11.20 -13.76
C VAL A 138 -10.98 10.85 -12.27
N PHE A 139 -9.78 10.47 -11.83
CA PHE A 139 -9.53 10.19 -10.41
C PHE A 139 -9.78 11.45 -9.54
N ALA A 140 -9.22 12.59 -9.93
CA ALA A 140 -9.35 13.85 -9.20
C ALA A 140 -10.82 14.28 -9.05
N ASP A 141 -11.60 14.18 -10.11
CA ASP A 141 -13.02 14.55 -10.09
C ASP A 141 -13.83 13.69 -9.12
N ALA A 142 -13.48 12.40 -9.00
CA ALA A 142 -14.12 11.53 -8.03
C ALA A 142 -13.72 11.86 -6.58
N VAL A 143 -12.42 11.95 -6.28
CA VAL A 143 -11.95 12.13 -4.89
C VAL A 143 -12.04 13.57 -4.39
N CYS A 144 -12.27 14.54 -5.28
CA CYS A 144 -12.52 15.94 -4.92
C CYS A 144 -14.02 16.26 -4.78
N ALA A 145 -14.90 15.27 -4.80
CA ALA A 145 -16.31 15.46 -4.46
C ALA A 145 -16.50 15.92 -3.00
N ASP A 146 -15.50 15.70 -2.14
CA ASP A 146 -15.38 16.26 -0.80
C ASP A 146 -13.91 16.45 -0.38
N ASP A 147 -13.71 17.00 0.82
CA ASP A 147 -12.39 17.34 1.37
C ASP A 147 -11.76 16.21 2.20
N GLN A 148 -12.26 14.97 2.07
CA GLN A 148 -11.76 13.86 2.89
C GLN A 148 -10.31 13.48 2.54
N PRO A 149 -9.54 12.93 3.51
CA PRO A 149 -8.20 12.41 3.25
C PRO A 149 -8.20 11.33 2.17
N VAL A 150 -7.10 11.27 1.43
CA VAL A 150 -6.88 10.30 0.35
C VAL A 150 -5.67 9.44 0.71
N LEU A 151 -5.93 8.23 1.20
CA LEU A 151 -4.92 7.29 1.66
C LEU A 151 -4.33 6.53 0.47
N HIS A 152 -3.01 6.40 0.50
CA HIS A 152 -2.24 5.52 -0.36
C HIS A 152 -1.29 4.69 0.49
N TRP A 153 -0.82 3.54 -0.03
CA TRP A 153 0.06 2.71 0.76
C TRP A 153 1.40 3.38 0.93
N THR A 154 2.12 3.82 -0.12
CA THR A 154 3.49 4.33 0.05
C THR A 154 3.73 5.68 -0.61
N GLY A 155 4.79 6.40 -0.22
CA GLY A 155 5.21 7.61 -0.92
C GLY A 155 5.46 7.49 -2.44
N PHE A 156 5.49 6.26 -3.01
CA PHE A 156 5.55 6.04 -4.45
C PHE A 156 4.37 6.69 -5.17
N ASP A 157 3.14 6.45 -4.72
CA ASP A 157 1.92 6.89 -5.40
C ASP A 157 1.85 8.42 -5.50
N ALA A 158 2.11 9.09 -4.37
CA ALA A 158 2.23 10.54 -4.30
C ALA A 158 3.40 11.08 -5.16
N GLY A 159 4.52 10.36 -5.20
CA GLY A 159 5.67 10.73 -6.05
C GLY A 159 5.35 10.65 -7.54
N VAL A 160 4.62 9.62 -7.98
CA VAL A 160 4.18 9.48 -9.37
C VAL A 160 3.12 10.52 -9.71
N MET A 161 2.17 10.80 -8.82
CA MET A 161 1.19 11.87 -9.03
C MET A 161 1.89 13.22 -9.23
N ARG A 162 2.78 13.62 -8.32
CA ARG A 162 3.49 14.92 -8.43
C ARG A 162 4.37 15.04 -9.67
N SER A 163 4.78 13.93 -10.28
CA SER A 163 5.65 13.94 -11.47
C SER A 163 4.91 13.74 -12.79
N THR A 164 3.69 13.21 -12.77
CA THR A 164 2.97 12.83 -14.01
C THR A 164 1.57 13.43 -14.13
N ALA A 165 0.96 13.89 -13.04
CA ALA A 165 -0.37 14.46 -13.08
C ALA A 165 -0.35 15.92 -13.58
N PRO A 166 -1.42 16.40 -14.21
CA PRO A 166 -1.62 17.80 -14.53
C PRO A 166 -1.52 18.69 -13.28
N ALA A 167 -1.05 19.93 -13.45
CA ALA A 167 -0.88 20.87 -12.35
C ALA A 167 -2.18 21.13 -11.57
N ASP A 168 -3.32 21.20 -12.27
CA ASP A 168 -4.64 21.36 -11.67
C ASP A 168 -5.05 20.16 -10.80
N VAL A 169 -4.67 18.94 -11.19
CA VAL A 169 -4.91 17.74 -10.38
C VAL A 169 -4.04 17.77 -9.12
N ILE A 170 -2.76 18.12 -9.27
CA ILE A 170 -1.83 18.20 -8.13
C ILE A 170 -2.33 19.21 -7.10
N GLU A 171 -2.75 20.41 -7.53
CA GLU A 171 -3.28 21.45 -6.65
C GLU A 171 -4.51 20.98 -5.86
N ARG A 172 -5.39 20.20 -6.48
CA ARG A 172 -6.65 19.72 -5.87
C ARG A 172 -6.47 18.52 -4.92
N VAL A 173 -5.46 17.69 -5.15
CA VAL A 173 -5.35 16.38 -4.48
C VAL A 173 -4.16 16.31 -3.50
N ASP A 174 -3.02 16.92 -3.81
CA ASP A 174 -1.76 16.63 -3.10
C ASP A 174 -1.80 16.93 -1.60
N ALA A 175 -2.46 18.02 -1.22
CA ALA A 175 -2.59 18.41 0.19
C ALA A 175 -3.39 17.41 1.04
N ARG A 176 -4.18 16.52 0.42
CA ARG A 176 -5.00 15.50 1.08
C ARG A 176 -4.40 14.11 1.04
N LEU A 177 -3.29 13.91 0.33
CA LEU A 177 -2.61 12.62 0.25
C LEU A 177 -2.00 12.23 1.60
N HIS A 178 -2.27 11.00 2.03
CA HIS A 178 -1.71 10.45 3.26
C HIS A 178 -0.99 9.11 3.04
N ASP A 179 0.31 9.08 3.39
CA ASP A 179 1.15 7.88 3.41
C ASP A 179 0.75 6.96 4.57
N PHE A 180 -0.19 6.06 4.28
CA PHE A 180 -0.76 5.17 5.29
C PHE A 180 0.27 4.15 5.79
N HIS A 181 1.17 3.63 4.93
CA HIS A 181 2.25 2.75 5.36
C HIS A 181 3.19 3.46 6.33
N GLY A 182 3.54 4.71 6.04
CA GLY A 182 4.37 5.54 6.90
C GLY A 182 3.79 5.64 8.31
N SER A 183 2.49 5.93 8.43
CA SER A 183 1.79 5.98 9.71
C SER A 183 1.66 4.61 10.37
N PHE A 184 1.31 3.57 9.62
CA PHE A 184 1.19 2.20 10.12
C PHE A 184 2.49 1.71 10.75
N LYS A 185 3.63 1.82 10.05
CA LYS A 185 4.95 1.36 10.54
C LYS A 185 5.43 2.07 11.80
N ARG A 186 4.95 3.29 12.08
CA ARG A 186 5.29 4.06 13.29
C ARG A 186 4.43 3.66 14.49
N ALA A 187 3.35 2.92 14.27
CA ALA A 187 2.38 2.58 15.30
C ALA A 187 2.27 1.08 15.57
N VAL A 188 2.48 0.24 14.54
CA VAL A 188 2.16 -1.19 14.60
C VAL A 188 3.31 -2.02 14.04
N GLN A 189 3.60 -3.14 14.72
CA GLN A 189 4.40 -4.24 14.18
C GLN A 189 3.57 -5.51 14.11
N ILE A 190 3.82 -6.33 13.09
CA ILE A 190 3.20 -7.64 12.89
C ILE A 190 4.29 -8.72 12.83
N PRO A 191 3.97 -10.00 13.10
CA PRO A 191 4.92 -11.12 12.99
C PRO A 191 5.17 -11.51 11.52
N ALA A 192 5.60 -10.55 10.71
CA ALA A 192 5.86 -10.76 9.29
C ALA A 192 7.12 -10.05 8.82
N ARG A 193 7.72 -10.64 7.78
CA ARG A 193 8.90 -10.08 7.11
C ARG A 193 8.46 -9.03 6.09
N GLY A 194 8.93 -7.81 6.31
CA GLY A 194 8.52 -6.64 5.56
C GLY A 194 7.17 -6.08 6.00
N THR A 195 6.81 -4.95 5.40
CA THR A 195 5.55 -4.25 5.66
C THR A 195 4.93 -3.78 4.34
N SER A 196 5.19 -4.46 3.22
CA SER A 196 4.47 -4.18 1.98
C SER A 196 2.97 -4.42 2.20
N LEU A 197 2.13 -3.83 1.35
CA LEU A 197 0.68 -4.01 1.43
C LEU A 197 0.31 -5.49 1.36
N LYS A 198 0.97 -6.22 0.45
CA LYS A 198 0.86 -7.67 0.28
C LYS A 198 1.17 -8.45 1.56
N THR A 199 2.21 -8.06 2.29
CA THR A 199 2.53 -8.69 3.57
C THR A 199 1.49 -8.35 4.64
N VAL A 200 1.17 -7.06 4.80
CA VAL A 200 0.33 -6.59 5.92
C VAL A 200 -1.12 -7.00 5.75
N ALA A 201 -1.71 -6.79 4.57
CA ALA A 201 -3.11 -7.16 4.36
C ALA A 201 -3.31 -8.68 4.36
N ALA A 202 -2.37 -9.47 3.83
CA ALA A 202 -2.43 -10.94 3.93
C ALA A 202 -2.37 -11.42 5.38
N TYR A 203 -1.56 -10.77 6.22
CA TYR A 203 -1.53 -11.05 7.66
C TYR A 203 -2.91 -10.81 8.31
N PHE A 204 -3.63 -9.77 7.88
CA PHE A 204 -5.01 -9.50 8.29
C PHE A 204 -6.08 -10.28 7.49
N GLY A 205 -5.68 -11.33 6.79
CA GLY A 205 -6.60 -12.27 6.15
C GLY A 205 -7.10 -11.86 4.76
N PHE A 206 -6.57 -10.79 4.16
CA PHE A 206 -6.90 -10.45 2.78
C PHE A 206 -6.26 -11.43 1.79
N GLN A 207 -7.02 -11.81 0.77
CA GLN A 207 -6.57 -12.70 -0.30
C GLN A 207 -6.89 -12.04 -1.65
N TRP A 208 -5.85 -11.86 -2.48
CA TRP A 208 -6.01 -11.37 -3.86
C TRP A 208 -6.73 -12.43 -4.69
N ALA A 209 -7.68 -11.99 -5.52
CA ALA A 209 -8.58 -12.88 -6.25
C ALA A 209 -7.90 -13.59 -7.43
N ALA A 210 -7.00 -12.90 -8.14
CA ALA A 210 -6.38 -13.41 -9.36
C ALA A 210 -4.90 -13.76 -9.17
N TYR A 211 -4.09 -12.76 -8.87
CA TYR A 211 -2.65 -12.89 -8.67
C TYR A 211 -2.13 -11.77 -7.78
N THR A 212 -0.91 -11.94 -7.29
CA THR A 212 -0.20 -10.94 -6.48
C THR A 212 1.00 -10.35 -7.22
N ASP A 213 1.22 -10.71 -8.48
CA ASP A 213 2.34 -10.20 -9.28
C ASP A 213 1.89 -9.07 -10.21
N TRP A 214 2.53 -7.93 -10.04
CA TRP A 214 2.36 -6.75 -10.88
C TRP A 214 2.63 -7.04 -12.37
N PHE A 215 3.62 -7.88 -12.70
CA PHE A 215 3.93 -8.21 -14.10
C PHE A 215 2.78 -8.91 -14.81
N MET A 216 1.95 -9.65 -14.07
CA MET A 216 0.75 -10.27 -14.61
C MET A 216 -0.34 -9.24 -14.93
N ALA A 217 -0.53 -8.22 -14.07
CA ALA A 217 -1.43 -7.10 -14.32
C ALA A 217 -1.06 -6.36 -15.61
N TRP A 218 0.24 -6.03 -15.73
CA TRP A 218 0.78 -5.39 -16.92
C TRP A 218 0.61 -6.25 -18.18
N SER A 219 0.86 -7.57 -18.07
CA SER A 219 0.68 -8.50 -19.19
C SER A 219 -0.77 -8.58 -19.64
N ASP A 220 -1.73 -8.64 -18.71
CA ASP A 220 -3.16 -8.63 -19.02
C ASP A 220 -3.59 -7.31 -19.64
N TYR A 221 -3.17 -6.16 -19.09
CA TYR A 221 -3.42 -4.86 -19.70
C TYR A 221 -2.92 -4.79 -21.15
N ARG A 222 -1.67 -5.24 -21.40
CA ARG A 222 -1.08 -5.28 -22.75
C ARG A 222 -1.81 -6.22 -23.70
N ALA A 223 -2.27 -7.37 -23.20
CA ALA A 223 -3.04 -8.34 -23.98
C ALA A 223 -4.43 -7.79 -24.32
N TRP A 224 -5.06 -7.03 -23.42
CA TRP A 224 -6.30 -6.34 -23.72
C TRP A 224 -6.10 -5.26 -24.80
N ILE A 225 -5.11 -4.38 -24.66
CA ILE A 225 -4.83 -3.34 -25.66
C ILE A 225 -4.61 -3.93 -27.06
N SER A 226 -3.92 -5.08 -27.16
CA SER A 226 -3.64 -5.69 -28.46
C SER A 226 -4.81 -6.47 -29.08
N SER A 227 -5.69 -7.03 -28.26
CA SER A 227 -6.73 -7.98 -28.73
C SER A 227 -8.17 -7.46 -28.59
N GLY A 228 -8.38 -6.42 -27.78
CA GLY A 228 -9.71 -5.97 -27.36
C GLY A 228 -10.45 -6.94 -26.43
N ASN A 229 -9.83 -8.06 -26.03
CA ASN A 229 -10.49 -9.07 -25.20
C ASN A 229 -10.63 -8.59 -23.74
N THR A 230 -11.87 -8.26 -23.37
CA THR A 230 -12.22 -7.68 -22.06
C THR A 230 -12.01 -8.63 -20.88
N ALA A 231 -11.81 -9.93 -21.11
CA ALA A 231 -11.43 -10.86 -20.04
C ALA A 231 -10.03 -10.57 -19.48
N HIS A 232 -9.10 -10.08 -20.30
CA HIS A 232 -7.79 -9.63 -19.84
C HIS A 232 -7.93 -8.36 -18.99
N LEU A 233 -8.68 -7.37 -19.48
CA LEU A 233 -8.95 -6.14 -18.75
C LEU A 233 -9.60 -6.41 -17.38
N ALA A 234 -10.56 -7.34 -17.32
CA ALA A 234 -11.20 -7.73 -16.07
C ALA A 234 -10.21 -8.28 -15.04
N ARG A 235 -9.21 -9.06 -15.46
CA ARG A 235 -8.18 -9.54 -14.52
C ARG A 235 -7.26 -8.42 -14.05
N ALA A 236 -6.79 -7.56 -14.96
CA ALA A 236 -5.98 -6.39 -14.59
C ALA A 236 -6.73 -5.45 -13.62
N CYS A 237 -8.01 -5.18 -13.89
CA CYS A 237 -8.86 -4.37 -13.00
C CYS A 237 -9.15 -5.08 -11.67
N SER A 238 -9.19 -6.41 -11.63
CA SER A 238 -9.32 -7.16 -10.36
C SER A 238 -8.11 -6.95 -9.48
N TYR A 239 -6.91 -7.08 -10.06
CA TYR A 239 -5.67 -6.84 -9.35
C TYR A 239 -5.59 -5.41 -8.78
N GLN A 240 -5.86 -4.39 -9.61
CA GLN A 240 -5.87 -2.99 -9.17
C GLN A 240 -6.82 -2.75 -7.99
N LEU A 241 -8.06 -3.25 -8.11
CA LEU A 241 -9.08 -3.04 -7.09
C LEU A 241 -8.80 -3.87 -5.83
N ASP A 242 -8.10 -5.00 -5.95
CA ASP A 242 -7.67 -5.78 -4.79
C ASP A 242 -6.63 -5.04 -3.95
N ASP A 243 -5.72 -4.27 -4.54
CA ASP A 243 -4.79 -3.43 -3.77
C ASP A 243 -5.54 -2.32 -3.00
N VAL A 244 -6.58 -1.72 -3.59
CA VAL A 244 -7.47 -0.79 -2.86
C VAL A 244 -8.21 -1.49 -1.71
N ARG A 245 -8.80 -2.67 -1.97
CA ARG A 245 -9.48 -3.47 -0.94
C ARG A 245 -8.55 -3.89 0.18
N ALA A 246 -7.31 -4.26 -0.15
CA ALA A 246 -6.30 -4.65 0.81
C ALA A 246 -6.01 -3.50 1.78
N MET A 247 -5.86 -2.27 1.29
CA MET A 247 -5.69 -1.10 2.16
C MET A 247 -6.89 -0.85 3.05
N ILE A 248 -8.11 -1.01 2.53
CA ILE A 248 -9.35 -0.88 3.32
C ILE A 248 -9.36 -1.89 4.47
N VAL A 249 -8.97 -3.15 4.23
CA VAL A 249 -8.87 -4.17 5.28
C VAL A 249 -7.87 -3.78 6.37
N VAL A 250 -6.69 -3.28 5.99
CA VAL A 250 -5.69 -2.82 6.97
C VAL A 250 -6.22 -1.63 7.77
N ALA A 251 -6.86 -0.67 7.12
CA ALA A 251 -7.41 0.51 7.78
C ALA A 251 -8.59 0.18 8.71
N ALA A 252 -9.44 -0.76 8.33
CA ALA A 252 -10.51 -1.28 9.18
C ALA A 252 -9.95 -1.92 10.44
N TRP A 253 -8.93 -2.78 10.32
CA TRP A 253 -8.26 -3.37 11.49
C TRP A 253 -7.67 -2.28 12.39
N VAL A 254 -7.00 -1.27 11.84
CA VAL A 254 -6.45 -0.14 12.63
C VAL A 254 -7.55 0.62 13.36
N ALA A 255 -8.70 0.85 12.71
CA ALA A 255 -9.84 1.55 13.32
C ALA A 255 -10.43 0.75 14.49
N GLU A 256 -10.48 -0.59 14.40
CA GLU A 256 -10.95 -1.47 15.47
C GLU A 256 -10.04 -1.49 16.70
N GLN A 257 -8.77 -1.09 16.55
CA GLN A 257 -7.81 -1.02 17.66
C GLN A 257 -7.81 0.33 18.40
N ARG A 258 -8.62 1.30 17.96
CA ARG A 258 -8.74 2.63 18.60
C ARG A 258 -9.72 2.61 19.77
#